data_AF-A0A2S5CHQ5-F1
#
_entry.id   AF-A0A2S5CHQ5-F1
#
_cell.length_a   1.000
_cell.length_b   1.000
_cell.length_c   1.000
_cell.angle_alpha   90.00
_cell.angle_beta   90.00
_cell.angle_gamma   90.00
#
_symmetry.space_group_name_H-M   'P 1'
#
loop_
_entity.id
_entity.type
_entity.pdbx_description
1 polymer ?
#
loop_
_entity_poly.entity_id
_entity_poly.type
_entity_poly.pdbx_seq_one_letter_code
_entity_poly.pdbx_strand_id
1 'polypeptide(L)'
;MVQAPNLTIATVHSDDTLHEFKLSGQIDVTAAPVIDTLASRKLAAASRVILDFADIDRINSMGLAQLMRVLEQWRGQAIRIEVRNLNRVVSMLFKMTGLNRYFSDTPEAGDAVKPAASNDNAAKLRSVKRIRPVAEPVNSNRLDFSVSLQNSQQLAGWYVFNTFLQRHLEKAIHLDVKQPGINQPLHQNALVFAKPFDACILMAKHQFIPIAKPIDETDEVSIVVRNDMPPKSIAEFLAASVVTASATDFIYVLGQFLCDECGLASTGLSYTFTGNDIKALQTLLKGQADLLFMTKRNYHQLSRLSREGTRLLEESETAMAYPMLLLSPSYASLQNTLADTLLAMQDDDKSRQILGDLGLAGWCLPEQTELDMLLMLYNRYAKASVA
;
A
#
# COMPACT_ATOMS: atom_id res chain seq x y z
N MET A 1 -17.74 -12.35 -18.02
CA MET A 1 -16.82 -13.50 -18.17
C MET A 1 -16.13 -13.67 -16.83
N VAL A 2 -16.21 -14.86 -16.21
CA VAL A 2 -15.47 -15.11 -14.96
C VAL A 2 -14.00 -15.23 -15.33
N GLN A 3 -13.17 -14.30 -14.84
CA GLN A 3 -11.71 -14.39 -15.01
C GLN A 3 -11.20 -15.71 -14.43
N ALA A 4 -10.28 -16.36 -15.15
CA ALA A 4 -9.60 -17.54 -14.62
C ALA A 4 -8.81 -17.15 -13.36
N PRO A 5 -8.77 -18.02 -12.33
CA PRO A 5 -8.03 -17.73 -11.11
C PRO A 5 -6.53 -17.58 -11.41
N ASN A 6 -5.92 -16.52 -10.89
CA ASN A 6 -4.48 -16.29 -10.96
C ASN A 6 -3.69 -17.11 -9.91
N LEU A 7 -4.39 -17.84 -9.04
CA LEU A 7 -3.80 -18.75 -8.07
C LEU A 7 -3.78 -20.18 -8.61
N THR A 8 -2.69 -20.87 -8.40
CA THR A 8 -2.60 -22.33 -8.57
C THR A 8 -2.07 -22.98 -7.29
N ILE A 9 -2.55 -24.18 -7.00
CA ILE A 9 -2.12 -24.95 -5.82
C ILE A 9 -1.71 -26.34 -6.28
N ALA A 10 -0.42 -26.64 -6.17
CA ALA A 10 0.13 -27.95 -6.47
C ALA A 10 0.33 -28.75 -5.17
N THR A 11 0.02 -30.05 -5.21
CA THR A 11 0.38 -30.97 -4.11
C THR A 11 1.80 -31.45 -4.35
N VAL A 12 2.72 -31.10 -3.46
CA VAL A 12 4.12 -31.52 -3.50
C VAL A 12 4.26 -32.89 -2.84
N HIS A 13 3.63 -33.04 -1.67
CA HIS A 13 3.61 -34.28 -0.90
C HIS A 13 2.25 -34.44 -0.22
N SER A 14 1.75 -35.67 -0.10
CA SER A 14 0.50 -35.95 0.61
C SER A 14 0.45 -37.41 1.04
N ASP A 15 0.59 -37.64 2.34
CA ASP A 15 0.34 -38.92 3.01
C ASP A 15 -0.70 -38.74 4.15
N ASP A 16 -0.93 -39.77 4.96
CA ASP A 16 -1.95 -39.72 6.03
C ASP A 16 -1.61 -38.74 7.18
N THR A 17 -0.35 -38.28 7.27
CA THR A 17 0.18 -37.49 8.38
C THR A 17 0.72 -36.12 7.95
N LEU A 18 1.16 -35.97 6.71
CA LEU A 18 1.80 -34.78 6.17
C LEU A 18 1.28 -34.44 4.77
N HIS A 19 0.84 -33.20 4.61
CA HIS A 19 0.43 -32.64 3.33
C HIS A 19 1.20 -31.35 3.05
N GLU A 20 1.85 -31.27 1.90
CA GLU A 20 2.61 -30.10 1.45
C GLU A 20 2.02 -29.54 0.17
N PHE A 21 1.63 -28.27 0.21
CA PHE A 21 1.02 -27.55 -0.88
C PHE A 21 1.90 -26.38 -1.29
N LYS A 22 2.21 -26.30 -2.58
CA LYS A 22 2.88 -25.16 -3.19
C LYS A 22 1.85 -24.24 -3.81
N LEU A 23 1.83 -22.99 -3.35
CA LEU A 23 0.96 -21.95 -3.87
C LEU A 23 1.76 -21.07 -4.82
N SER A 24 1.21 -20.81 -6.02
CA SER A 24 1.85 -20.00 -7.04
C SER A 24 0.85 -19.00 -7.65
N GLY A 25 1.30 -17.76 -7.87
CA GLY A 25 0.55 -16.67 -8.47
C GLY A 25 0.00 -15.65 -7.46
N GLN A 26 -1.27 -15.23 -7.64
CA GLN A 26 -1.87 -14.16 -6.83
C GLN A 26 -3.04 -14.66 -5.98
N ILE A 27 -3.04 -14.34 -4.69
CA ILE A 27 -4.15 -14.63 -3.78
C ILE A 27 -5.06 -13.39 -3.72
N ASP A 28 -6.01 -13.34 -4.64
CA ASP A 28 -6.99 -12.25 -4.78
C ASP A 28 -8.44 -12.74 -4.70
N VAL A 29 -9.41 -11.90 -5.09
CA VAL A 29 -10.84 -12.26 -5.12
C VAL A 29 -11.14 -13.45 -6.06
N THR A 30 -10.34 -13.64 -7.10
CA THR A 30 -10.49 -14.74 -8.07
C THR A 30 -9.96 -16.06 -7.54
N ALA A 31 -9.17 -16.06 -6.46
CA ALA A 31 -8.56 -17.26 -5.89
C ALA A 31 -9.57 -18.18 -5.17
N ALA A 32 -10.79 -17.71 -4.89
CA ALA A 32 -11.78 -18.45 -4.10
C ALA A 32 -12.03 -19.90 -4.58
N PRO A 33 -12.27 -20.17 -5.89
CA PRO A 33 -12.51 -21.54 -6.36
C PRO A 33 -11.32 -22.47 -6.12
N VAL A 34 -10.10 -21.92 -6.17
CA VAL A 34 -8.85 -22.67 -5.97
C VAL A 34 -8.60 -22.92 -4.49
N ILE A 35 -8.85 -21.92 -3.64
CA ILE A 35 -8.78 -22.06 -2.17
C ILE A 35 -9.84 -23.06 -1.66
N ASP A 36 -11.03 -23.10 -2.24
CA ASP A 36 -12.06 -24.09 -1.89
C ASP A 36 -11.62 -25.53 -2.18
N THR A 37 -10.68 -25.74 -3.12
CA THR A 37 -10.07 -27.06 -3.34
C THR A 37 -9.23 -27.53 -2.16
N LEU A 38 -8.71 -26.62 -1.33
CA LEU A 38 -8.04 -26.96 -0.06
C LEU A 38 -9.08 -27.32 1.01
N ALA A 39 -10.14 -26.52 1.13
CA ALA A 39 -11.19 -26.70 2.13
C ALA A 39 -11.95 -28.03 1.98
N SER A 40 -12.10 -28.50 0.74
CA SER A 40 -12.80 -29.74 0.39
C SER A 40 -11.95 -31.01 0.53
N ARG A 41 -10.63 -30.89 0.80
CA ARG A 41 -9.78 -32.07 1.02
C ARG A 41 -10.12 -32.73 2.34
N LYS A 42 -10.30 -34.06 2.31
CA LYS A 42 -10.40 -34.87 3.53
C LYS A 42 -9.00 -35.10 4.09
N LEU A 43 -8.64 -34.32 5.09
CA LEU A 43 -7.40 -34.47 5.84
C LEU A 43 -7.71 -35.18 7.16
N ALA A 44 -6.83 -36.06 7.60
CA ALA A 44 -7.00 -36.74 8.89
C ALA A 44 -6.82 -35.73 10.04
N ALA A 45 -7.56 -35.95 11.15
CA ALA A 45 -7.35 -35.19 12.37
C ALA A 45 -5.90 -35.36 12.86
N ALA A 46 -5.29 -34.29 13.38
CA ALA A 46 -3.88 -34.24 13.78
C ALA A 46 -2.82 -34.40 12.66
N SER A 47 -3.23 -34.34 11.39
CA SER A 47 -2.30 -34.18 10.27
C SER A 47 -1.56 -32.83 10.32
N ARG A 48 -0.41 -32.76 9.66
CA ARG A 48 0.38 -31.53 9.46
C ARG A 48 0.20 -31.06 8.02
N VAL A 49 -0.10 -29.78 7.84
CA VAL A 49 -0.21 -29.12 6.54
C VAL A 49 0.87 -28.06 6.43
N ILE A 50 1.63 -28.10 5.35
CA ILE A 50 2.66 -27.11 4.99
C ILE A 50 2.16 -26.35 3.77
N LEU A 51 2.10 -25.03 3.88
CA LEU A 51 1.80 -24.13 2.77
C LEU A 51 3.08 -23.39 2.37
N ASP A 52 3.56 -23.62 1.15
CA ASP A 52 4.72 -22.94 0.58
C ASP A 52 4.28 -21.74 -0.27
N PHE A 53 4.75 -20.55 0.10
CA PHE A 53 4.44 -19.26 -0.53
C PHE A 53 5.57 -18.72 -1.42
N ALA A 54 6.58 -19.54 -1.74
CA ALA A 54 7.75 -19.09 -2.50
C ALA A 54 7.40 -18.39 -3.83
N ASP A 55 6.33 -18.83 -4.50
CA ASP A 55 5.89 -18.32 -5.79
C ASP A 55 4.62 -17.46 -5.69
N ILE A 56 4.34 -16.89 -4.51
CA ILE A 56 3.24 -15.94 -4.32
C ILE A 56 3.74 -14.52 -4.51
N ASP A 57 3.23 -13.89 -5.57
CA ASP A 57 3.61 -12.53 -5.95
C ASP A 57 2.83 -11.49 -5.13
N ARG A 58 1.54 -11.75 -4.86
CA ARG A 58 0.62 -10.78 -4.26
C ARG A 58 -0.49 -11.44 -3.46
N ILE A 59 -0.91 -10.78 -2.37
CA ILE A 59 -2.12 -11.11 -1.62
C ILE A 59 -2.93 -9.83 -1.37
N ASN A 60 -4.23 -9.82 -1.67
CA ASN A 60 -5.15 -8.75 -1.28
C ASN A 60 -6.08 -9.16 -0.12
N SER A 61 -6.90 -8.26 0.42
CA SER A 61 -7.76 -8.56 1.58
C SER A 61 -8.78 -9.66 1.31
N MET A 62 -9.37 -9.68 0.11
CA MET A 62 -10.40 -10.65 -0.27
C MET A 62 -9.82 -12.06 -0.38
N GLY A 63 -8.67 -12.21 -1.04
CA GLY A 63 -7.98 -13.50 -1.13
C GLY A 63 -7.49 -13.97 0.24
N LEU A 64 -6.98 -13.05 1.07
CA LEU A 64 -6.57 -13.34 2.44
C LEU A 64 -7.75 -13.84 3.30
N ALA A 65 -8.91 -13.19 3.22
CA ALA A 65 -10.12 -13.61 3.96
C ALA A 65 -10.59 -15.01 3.56
N GLN A 66 -10.46 -15.38 2.29
CA GLN A 66 -10.77 -16.75 1.82
C GLN A 66 -9.75 -17.75 2.37
N LEU A 67 -8.46 -17.44 2.29
CA LEU A 67 -7.40 -18.27 2.86
C LEU A 67 -7.62 -18.47 4.38
N MET A 68 -7.94 -17.40 5.11
CA MET A 68 -8.23 -17.43 6.54
C MET A 68 -9.34 -18.40 6.91
N ARG A 69 -10.42 -18.44 6.11
CA ARG A 69 -11.54 -19.37 6.34
C ARG A 69 -11.09 -20.83 6.35
N VAL A 70 -10.19 -21.19 5.41
CA VAL A 70 -9.65 -22.55 5.32
C VAL A 70 -8.73 -22.85 6.50
N LEU A 71 -7.87 -21.89 6.87
CA LEU A 71 -6.97 -22.02 8.03
C LEU A 71 -7.76 -22.20 9.34
N GLU A 72 -8.85 -21.46 9.51
CA GLU A 72 -9.77 -21.58 10.65
C GLU A 72 -10.45 -22.94 10.70
N GLN A 73 -10.94 -23.43 9.56
CA GLN A 73 -11.56 -24.75 9.45
C GLN A 73 -10.58 -25.87 9.84
N TRP A 74 -9.36 -25.84 9.30
CA TRP A 74 -8.33 -26.85 9.59
C TRP A 74 -7.89 -26.83 11.05
N ARG A 75 -7.73 -25.63 11.63
CA ARG A 75 -7.46 -25.50 13.07
C ARG A 75 -8.59 -26.11 13.92
N GLY A 76 -9.85 -25.92 13.53
CA GLY A 76 -11.01 -26.56 14.17
C GLY A 76 -10.99 -28.09 14.10
N GLN A 77 -10.25 -28.67 13.15
CA GLN A 77 -10.04 -30.12 12.99
C GLN A 77 -8.75 -30.61 13.66
N ALA A 78 -8.11 -29.78 14.49
CA ALA A 78 -6.82 -30.05 15.14
C ALA A 78 -5.68 -30.37 14.15
N ILE A 79 -5.74 -29.83 12.94
CA ILE A 79 -4.67 -29.92 11.94
C ILE A 79 -3.61 -28.87 12.27
N ARG A 80 -2.34 -29.26 12.30
CA ARG A 80 -1.22 -28.33 12.48
C ARG A 80 -0.88 -27.68 11.15
N ILE A 81 -0.79 -26.35 11.13
CA ILE A 81 -0.51 -25.61 9.90
C ILE A 81 0.83 -24.91 10.03
N GLU A 82 1.69 -25.08 9.03
CA GLU A 82 2.97 -24.40 8.90
C GLU A 82 3.00 -23.64 7.59
N VAL A 83 3.67 -22.48 7.59
CA VAL A 83 3.88 -21.68 6.39
C VAL A 83 5.37 -21.54 6.12
N ARG A 84 5.76 -21.74 4.87
CA ARG A 84 7.14 -21.62 4.39
C ARG A 84 7.25 -20.54 3.33
N ASN A 85 8.46 -19.98 3.23
CA ASN A 85 8.85 -19.02 2.18
C ASN A 85 7.88 -17.84 2.04
N LEU A 86 7.34 -17.33 3.15
CA LEU A 86 6.59 -16.09 3.13
C LEU A 86 7.50 -14.96 2.66
N ASN A 87 7.09 -14.29 1.58
CA ASN A 87 7.66 -12.99 1.28
C ASN A 87 7.35 -12.02 2.44
N ARG A 88 8.18 -11.00 2.60
CA ARG A 88 8.21 -10.22 3.83
C ARG A 88 6.98 -9.29 3.98
N VAL A 89 6.39 -8.86 2.86
CA VAL A 89 5.09 -8.14 2.82
C VAL A 89 3.95 -9.02 3.31
N VAL A 90 3.86 -10.27 2.83
CA VAL A 90 2.87 -11.24 3.31
C VAL A 90 3.12 -11.61 4.78
N SER A 91 4.38 -11.73 5.20
CA SER A 91 4.72 -11.93 6.61
C SER A 91 4.23 -10.76 7.48
N MET A 92 4.32 -9.53 6.98
CA MET A 92 3.83 -8.35 7.68
C MET A 92 2.31 -8.29 7.73
N LEU A 93 1.63 -8.61 6.62
CA LEU A 93 0.17 -8.83 6.57
C LEU A 93 -0.27 -9.87 7.60
N PHE A 94 0.47 -10.98 7.71
CA PHE A 94 0.14 -12.06 8.65
C PHE A 94 0.35 -11.62 10.11
N LYS A 95 1.40 -10.84 10.38
CA LYS A 95 1.63 -10.26 11.72
C LYS A 95 0.54 -9.28 12.11
N MET A 96 0.12 -8.40 11.20
CA MET A 96 -0.87 -7.34 11.49
C MET A 96 -2.29 -7.87 11.67
N THR A 97 -2.70 -8.85 10.87
CA THR A 97 -4.01 -9.52 11.00
C THR A 97 -4.04 -10.53 12.16
N GLY A 98 -2.89 -10.77 12.81
CA GLY A 98 -2.74 -11.77 13.86
C GLY A 98 -2.84 -13.21 13.34
N LEU A 99 -2.63 -13.43 12.04
CA LEU A 99 -2.61 -14.74 11.37
C LEU A 99 -1.50 -15.67 11.91
N ASN A 100 -0.45 -15.14 12.53
CA ASN A 100 0.59 -15.97 13.15
C ASN A 100 0.06 -16.92 14.24
N ARG A 101 -1.12 -16.63 14.82
CA ARG A 101 -1.78 -17.50 15.80
C ARG A 101 -2.20 -18.85 15.22
N TYR A 102 -2.32 -18.98 13.89
CA TYR A 102 -2.72 -20.22 13.21
C TYR A 102 -1.52 -21.13 12.94
N PHE A 103 -0.29 -20.65 13.11
CA PHE A 103 0.94 -21.36 12.74
C PHE A 103 1.85 -21.70 13.92
N SER A 104 1.43 -21.40 15.16
CA SER A 104 2.22 -21.60 16.38
C SER A 104 1.86 -22.92 17.06
N ASP A 105 2.87 -23.76 17.34
CA ASP A 105 2.74 -25.11 17.93
C ASP A 105 2.55 -25.12 19.47
N THR A 106 2.29 -23.98 20.10
CA THR A 106 2.13 -23.91 21.56
C THR A 106 0.67 -24.07 21.95
N PRO A 107 0.29 -25.10 22.73
CA PRO A 107 -0.96 -25.03 23.46
C PRO A 107 -0.78 -23.93 24.50
N GLU A 108 -1.46 -22.80 24.33
CA GLU A 108 -1.65 -21.86 25.43
C GLU A 108 -2.33 -22.63 26.56
N ALA A 109 -1.55 -22.99 27.58
CA ALA A 109 -2.06 -23.46 28.85
C ALA A 109 -3.00 -22.38 29.38
N GLY A 110 -4.22 -22.80 29.73
CA GLY A 110 -5.37 -21.93 29.88
C GLY A 110 -5.12 -20.65 30.67
N ASP A 111 -5.52 -19.53 30.06
CA ASP A 111 -6.13 -18.47 30.84
C ASP A 111 -7.55 -18.93 31.17
N ALA A 112 -7.65 -19.53 32.35
CA ALA A 112 -8.92 -19.76 33.01
C ALA A 112 -9.69 -18.44 33.04
N VAL A 113 -10.86 -18.45 32.41
CA VAL A 113 -11.93 -17.49 32.64
C VAL A 113 -12.18 -17.44 34.15
N LYS A 114 -11.59 -16.45 34.82
CA LYS A 114 -12.10 -15.98 36.11
C LYS A 114 -13.38 -15.19 35.82
N PRO A 115 -14.49 -15.45 36.54
CA PRO A 115 -15.71 -14.69 36.35
C PRO A 115 -15.39 -13.21 36.62
N ALA A 116 -15.83 -12.36 35.69
CA ALA A 116 -15.64 -10.93 35.72
C ALA A 116 -16.03 -10.35 37.08
N ALA A 117 -15.03 -10.10 37.93
CA ALA A 117 -15.14 -9.06 38.94
C ALA A 117 -15.17 -7.74 38.17
N SER A 118 -16.33 -7.12 38.17
CA SER A 118 -16.58 -5.76 37.71
C SER A 118 -15.49 -4.82 38.23
N ASN A 119 -14.59 -4.41 37.36
CA ASN A 119 -13.70 -3.27 37.57
C ASN A 119 -13.38 -2.62 36.23
N ASP A 120 -14.28 -1.70 35.85
CA ASP A 120 -14.05 -0.41 35.21
C ASP A 120 -12.61 -0.03 34.81
N ASN A 121 -12.06 -0.67 33.78
CA ASN A 121 -10.90 -0.14 33.05
C ASN A 121 -11.03 -0.15 31.52
N ALA A 122 -12.24 -0.42 30.99
CA ALA A 122 -12.64 -0.08 29.62
C ALA A 122 -12.76 1.45 29.40
N ALA A 123 -12.50 2.26 30.42
CA ALA A 123 -12.60 3.72 30.41
C ALA A 123 -11.26 4.47 30.24
N LYS A 124 -10.11 3.80 30.08
CA LYS A 124 -8.79 4.48 30.03
C LYS A 124 -8.00 4.41 28.71
N LEU A 125 -8.60 3.91 27.62
CA LEU A 125 -8.23 4.32 26.25
C LEU A 125 -9.23 5.33 25.64
N ARG A 126 -10.13 5.87 26.46
CA ARG A 126 -11.03 6.99 26.11
C ARG A 126 -10.60 8.27 26.80
N SER A 127 -9.44 8.80 26.41
CA SER A 127 -9.16 10.23 26.60
C SER A 127 -8.21 10.75 25.51
N VAL A 128 -8.53 10.51 24.24
CA VAL A 128 -8.35 11.60 23.29
C VAL A 128 -9.36 12.64 23.73
N LYS A 129 -8.87 13.76 24.27
CA LYS A 129 -9.67 14.92 24.64
C LYS A 129 -10.66 15.14 23.51
N ARG A 130 -11.96 14.94 23.79
CA ARG A 130 -13.05 15.10 22.82
C ARG A 130 -13.06 16.58 22.42
N ILE A 131 -12.25 16.92 21.41
CA ILE A 131 -12.34 18.22 20.76
C ILE A 131 -13.74 18.21 20.17
N ARG A 132 -14.55 19.19 20.60
CA ARG A 132 -15.90 19.39 20.08
C ARG A 132 -15.82 19.36 18.54
N PRO A 133 -16.66 18.61 17.82
CA PRO A 133 -16.83 18.87 16.41
C PRO A 133 -17.51 20.23 16.33
N VAL A 134 -16.72 21.27 16.09
CA VAL A 134 -17.23 22.53 15.54
C VAL A 134 -16.63 22.63 14.15
N ALA A 135 -17.12 21.78 13.27
CA ALA A 135 -17.27 22.17 11.89
C ALA A 135 -18.77 22.35 11.72
N GLU A 136 -19.22 23.60 11.78
CA GLU A 136 -20.52 23.95 11.19
C GLU A 136 -20.53 23.42 9.76
N PRO A 137 -21.66 22.88 9.25
CA PRO A 137 -21.75 22.49 7.86
C PRO A 137 -21.40 23.73 7.02
N VAL A 138 -20.24 23.69 6.36
CA VAL A 138 -19.84 24.73 5.43
C VAL A 138 -20.82 24.63 4.28
N ASN A 139 -21.84 25.47 4.31
CA ASN A 139 -22.80 25.65 3.22
C ASN A 139 -22.14 26.45 2.09
N SER A 140 -20.89 26.11 1.75
CA SER A 140 -20.21 26.66 0.59
C SER A 140 -20.81 25.99 -0.62
N ASN A 141 -21.39 26.81 -1.49
CA ASN A 141 -21.90 26.35 -2.79
C ASN A 141 -20.77 25.93 -3.76
N ARG A 142 -19.51 26.05 -3.32
CA ARG A 142 -18.29 25.79 -4.09
C ARG A 142 -17.36 24.86 -3.32
N LEU A 143 -16.88 23.81 -3.98
CA LEU A 143 -15.87 22.89 -3.48
C LEU A 143 -14.51 23.30 -4.03
N ASP A 144 -13.49 23.38 -3.17
CA ASP A 144 -12.11 23.50 -3.63
C ASP A 144 -11.50 22.10 -3.78
N PHE A 145 -10.89 21.85 -4.92
CA PHE A 145 -10.32 20.57 -5.31
C PHE A 145 -8.85 20.74 -5.68
N SER A 146 -7.94 20.16 -4.89
CA SER A 146 -6.52 20.14 -5.21
C SER A 146 -6.08 18.83 -5.85
N VAL A 147 -5.24 18.92 -6.88
CA VAL A 147 -4.69 17.74 -7.57
C VAL A 147 -3.17 17.78 -7.60
N SER A 148 -2.55 16.67 -7.20
CA SER A 148 -1.13 16.41 -7.49
C SER A 148 -1.00 15.70 -8.83
N LEU A 149 -0.31 16.29 -9.80
CA LEU A 149 -0.05 15.64 -11.09
C LEU A 149 0.98 14.53 -10.95
N GLN A 150 0.79 13.42 -11.68
CA GLN A 150 1.79 12.37 -11.83
C GLN A 150 2.74 12.72 -12.98
N ASN A 151 2.20 13.30 -14.06
CA ASN A 151 2.98 13.82 -15.18
C ASN A 151 2.28 15.05 -15.82
N SER A 152 3.00 15.78 -16.67
CA SER A 152 2.49 17.02 -17.28
C SER A 152 1.39 16.80 -18.33
N GLN A 153 1.27 15.61 -18.92
CA GLN A 153 0.30 15.33 -19.98
C GLN A 153 -1.12 15.23 -19.42
N GLN A 154 -1.29 14.91 -18.13
CA GLN A 154 -2.58 14.77 -17.46
C GLN A 154 -3.31 16.10 -17.24
N LEU A 155 -2.64 17.25 -17.38
CA LEU A 155 -3.19 18.55 -16.99
C LEU A 155 -4.55 18.83 -17.66
N ALA A 156 -4.64 18.59 -18.97
CA ALA A 156 -5.89 18.79 -19.71
C ALA A 156 -7.00 17.85 -19.21
N GLY A 157 -6.67 16.58 -18.98
CA GLY A 157 -7.59 15.58 -18.44
C GLY A 157 -8.20 16.00 -17.11
N TRP A 158 -7.42 16.59 -16.20
CA TRP A 158 -7.91 17.05 -14.90
C TRP A 158 -8.96 18.17 -15.00
N TYR A 159 -8.85 19.09 -15.97
CA TYR A 159 -9.87 20.11 -16.19
C TYR A 159 -11.17 19.52 -16.76
N VAL A 160 -11.07 18.53 -17.65
CA VAL A 160 -12.23 17.82 -18.20
C VAL A 160 -12.91 17.01 -17.09
N PHE A 161 -12.13 16.29 -16.28
CA PHE A 161 -12.60 15.56 -15.12
C PHE A 161 -13.29 16.47 -14.09
N ASN A 162 -12.75 17.66 -13.82
CA ASN A 162 -13.39 18.64 -12.95
C ASN A 162 -14.77 19.08 -13.50
N THR A 163 -14.88 19.29 -14.82
CA THR A 163 -16.17 19.61 -15.46
C THR A 163 -17.17 18.45 -15.34
N PHE A 164 -16.68 17.22 -15.50
CA PHE A 164 -17.47 16.01 -15.29
C PHE A 164 -18.01 15.91 -13.86
N LEU A 165 -17.17 16.11 -12.84
CA LEU A 165 -17.60 16.09 -11.44
C LEU A 165 -18.61 17.19 -11.12
N GLN A 166 -18.40 18.41 -11.62
CA GLN A 166 -19.34 19.52 -11.39
C GLN A 166 -20.76 19.19 -11.89
N ARG A 167 -20.87 18.52 -13.04
CA ARG A 167 -22.16 18.11 -13.61
C ARG A 167 -22.84 17.01 -12.79
N HIS A 168 -22.09 16.02 -12.33
CA HIS A 168 -22.65 14.88 -11.58
C HIS A 168 -22.96 15.19 -10.13
N LEU A 169 -22.24 16.14 -9.52
CA LEU A 169 -22.46 16.57 -8.14
C LEU A 169 -23.36 17.80 -8.02
N GLU A 170 -23.72 18.42 -9.15
CA GLU A 170 -24.49 19.67 -9.22
C GLU A 170 -23.91 20.78 -8.31
N LYS A 171 -22.58 20.87 -8.27
CA LYS A 171 -21.82 21.81 -7.43
C LYS A 171 -20.74 22.50 -8.24
N ALA A 172 -20.46 23.76 -7.92
CA ALA A 172 -19.29 24.44 -8.46
C ALA A 172 -18.02 23.84 -7.84
N ILE A 173 -17.02 23.54 -8.65
CA ILE A 173 -15.73 23.01 -8.18
C ILE A 173 -14.59 23.83 -8.76
N HIS A 174 -13.77 24.38 -7.87
CA HIS A 174 -12.54 25.06 -8.23
C HIS A 174 -11.38 24.08 -8.17
N LEU A 175 -10.82 23.78 -9.34
CA LEU A 175 -9.63 22.97 -9.45
C LEU A 175 -8.37 23.83 -9.25
N ASP A 176 -7.54 23.43 -8.30
CA ASP A 176 -6.15 23.88 -8.14
C ASP A 176 -5.20 22.73 -8.45
N VAL A 177 -4.26 22.96 -9.36
CA VAL A 177 -3.27 21.96 -9.77
C VAL A 177 -1.94 22.29 -9.10
N LYS A 178 -1.53 21.43 -8.16
CA LYS A 178 -0.37 21.67 -7.30
C LYS A 178 0.91 21.68 -8.14
N GLN A 179 1.66 22.78 -8.05
CA GLN A 179 2.98 22.87 -8.65
C GLN A 179 4.04 22.23 -7.73
N PRO A 180 5.03 21.50 -8.28
CA PRO A 180 6.15 20.97 -7.51
C PRO A 180 6.85 22.08 -6.71
N GLY A 181 7.06 21.86 -5.42
CA GLY A 181 7.77 22.80 -4.54
C GLY A 181 6.92 23.87 -3.85
N ILE A 182 5.61 23.96 -4.14
CA ILE A 182 4.69 24.86 -3.41
C ILE A 182 3.96 24.09 -2.32
N ASN A 183 4.21 24.45 -1.06
CA ASN A 183 3.50 23.92 0.09
C ASN A 183 2.21 24.71 0.34
N GLN A 184 1.11 24.22 -0.23
CA GLN A 184 -0.23 24.70 0.10
C GLN A 184 -0.89 23.81 1.18
N PRO A 185 -1.71 24.38 2.08
CA PRO A 185 -2.41 23.62 3.11
C PRO A 185 -3.54 22.77 2.52
N LEU A 186 -3.22 21.53 2.10
CA LEU A 186 -4.17 20.61 1.45
C LEU A 186 -5.43 20.34 2.28
N HIS A 187 -5.32 20.35 3.61
CA HIS A 187 -6.40 20.06 4.54
C HIS A 187 -7.55 21.08 4.52
N GLN A 188 -7.38 22.23 3.85
CA GLN A 188 -8.42 23.24 3.67
C GLN A 188 -9.36 22.93 2.49
N ASN A 189 -8.93 22.08 1.56
CA ASN A 189 -9.72 21.73 0.39
C ASN A 189 -10.83 20.74 0.72
N ALA A 190 -11.92 20.81 -0.04
CA ALA A 190 -13.00 19.84 0.06
C ALA A 190 -12.57 18.48 -0.52
N LEU A 191 -11.87 18.51 -1.65
CA LEU A 191 -11.36 17.33 -2.36
C LEU A 191 -9.86 17.45 -2.54
N VAL A 192 -9.14 16.33 -2.40
CA VAL A 192 -7.70 16.27 -2.70
C VAL A 192 -7.37 14.98 -3.42
N PHE A 193 -6.78 15.06 -4.61
CA PHE A 193 -6.08 13.94 -5.23
C PHE A 193 -4.60 14.01 -4.83
N ALA A 194 -4.23 13.19 -3.85
CA ALA A 194 -2.95 13.26 -3.16
C ALA A 194 -2.04 12.10 -3.53
N LYS A 195 -0.73 12.36 -3.55
CA LYS A 195 0.31 11.32 -3.48
C LYS A 195 0.23 10.56 -2.15
N PRO A 196 0.76 9.34 -2.05
CA PRO A 196 0.60 8.50 -0.85
C PRO A 196 1.06 9.17 0.46
N PHE A 197 2.16 9.96 0.41
CA PHE A 197 2.66 10.67 1.59
C PHE A 197 1.70 11.74 2.10
N ASP A 198 1.21 12.60 1.20
CA ASP A 198 0.21 13.64 1.52
C ASP A 198 -1.11 13.01 1.96
N ALA A 199 -1.51 11.89 1.32
CA ALA A 199 -2.70 11.13 1.69
C ALA A 199 -2.62 10.63 3.14
N CYS A 200 -1.48 10.07 3.55
CA CYS A 200 -1.26 9.63 4.94
C CYS A 200 -1.41 10.78 5.94
N ILE A 201 -0.87 11.96 5.64
CA ILE A 201 -1.03 13.15 6.49
C ILE A 201 -2.50 13.53 6.63
N LEU A 202 -3.22 13.60 5.51
CA LEU A 202 -4.63 13.97 5.48
C LEU A 202 -5.50 12.98 6.26
N MET A 203 -5.27 11.67 6.11
CA MET A 203 -5.98 10.65 6.87
C MET A 203 -5.63 10.68 8.35
N ALA A 204 -4.33 10.64 8.70
CA ALA A 204 -3.89 10.48 10.09
C ALA A 204 -4.10 11.74 10.94
N LYS A 205 -3.94 12.94 10.38
CA LYS A 205 -4.01 14.21 11.13
C LYS A 205 -5.31 14.98 10.92
N HIS A 206 -5.95 14.82 9.77
CA HIS A 206 -7.12 15.63 9.38
C HIS A 206 -8.38 14.78 9.12
N GLN A 207 -8.32 13.47 9.31
CA GLN A 207 -9.47 12.56 9.19
C GLN A 207 -10.14 12.62 7.80
N PHE A 208 -9.36 12.88 6.76
CA PHE A 208 -9.87 12.82 5.39
C PHE A 208 -10.31 11.38 5.06
N ILE A 209 -11.39 11.29 4.29
CA ILE A 209 -12.03 10.04 3.92
C ILE A 209 -11.50 9.62 2.55
N PRO A 210 -10.84 8.46 2.42
CA PRO A 210 -10.44 7.93 1.12
C PRO A 210 -11.67 7.50 0.31
N ILE A 211 -11.80 8.01 -0.91
CA ILE A 211 -12.96 7.78 -1.77
C ILE A 211 -12.64 6.78 -2.88
N ALA A 212 -11.52 6.98 -3.58
CA ALA A 212 -11.14 6.16 -4.71
C ALA A 212 -9.62 6.21 -4.92
N LYS A 213 -9.07 5.14 -5.50
CA LYS A 213 -7.70 5.07 -6.03
C LYS A 213 -7.74 4.61 -7.50
N PRO A 214 -6.74 4.97 -8.32
CA PRO A 214 -6.60 4.35 -9.63
C PRO A 214 -6.35 2.85 -9.51
N ILE A 215 -6.74 2.08 -10.53
CA ILE A 215 -6.57 0.62 -10.55
C ILE A 215 -5.10 0.21 -10.75
N ASP A 216 -4.35 0.98 -11.53
CA ASP A 216 -3.07 0.60 -12.14
C ASP A 216 -1.90 1.54 -11.79
N GLU A 217 -2.08 2.44 -10.83
CA GLU A 217 -1.03 3.37 -10.39
C GLU A 217 -0.57 3.05 -8.97
N THR A 218 0.71 2.67 -8.85
CA THR A 218 1.42 2.49 -7.57
C THR A 218 2.85 2.98 -7.69
N ASP A 219 3.34 3.65 -6.66
CA ASP A 219 4.73 4.01 -6.47
C ASP A 219 5.50 2.80 -5.90
N GLU A 220 6.62 2.48 -6.53
CA GLU A 220 7.59 1.51 -6.04
C GLU A 220 8.98 2.15 -6.06
N VAL A 221 9.88 1.67 -5.20
CA VAL A 221 11.25 2.17 -5.09
C VAL A 221 12.23 1.20 -5.74
N SER A 222 13.24 1.76 -6.42
CA SER A 222 14.47 1.05 -6.76
C SER A 222 15.62 1.58 -5.89
N ILE A 223 16.39 0.67 -5.31
CA ILE A 223 17.66 0.97 -4.63
C ILE A 223 18.78 0.74 -5.62
N VAL A 224 19.48 1.81 -5.94
CA VAL A 224 20.44 1.87 -7.05
C VAL A 224 21.82 2.24 -6.54
N VAL A 225 22.86 1.64 -7.11
CA VAL A 225 24.27 1.97 -6.86
C VAL A 225 24.98 2.33 -8.15
N ARG A 226 26.20 2.86 -8.04
CA ARG A 226 27.07 3.02 -9.21
C ARG A 226 27.53 1.66 -9.71
N ASN A 227 27.66 1.54 -11.03
CA ASN A 227 28.08 0.29 -11.66
C ASN A 227 29.56 -0.06 -11.41
N ASP A 228 30.40 0.94 -11.11
CA ASP A 228 31.83 0.76 -10.84
C ASP A 228 32.16 0.41 -9.38
N MET A 229 31.14 0.32 -8.52
CA MET A 229 31.28 -0.17 -7.16
C MET A 229 31.51 -1.69 -7.16
N PRO A 230 32.35 -2.23 -6.25
CA PRO A 230 32.47 -3.67 -6.07
C PRO A 230 31.11 -4.34 -5.86
N PRO A 231 30.89 -5.56 -6.39
CA PRO A 231 29.68 -6.32 -6.11
C PRO A 231 29.51 -6.49 -4.60
N LYS A 232 28.38 -6.02 -4.09
CA LYS A 232 27.96 -6.09 -2.70
C LYS A 232 26.45 -6.37 -2.69
N SER A 233 26.03 -7.22 -1.77
CA SER A 233 24.63 -7.33 -1.37
C SER A 233 24.22 -6.09 -0.59
N ILE A 234 22.92 -5.79 -0.56
CA ILE A 234 22.40 -4.61 0.16
C ILE A 234 22.74 -4.62 1.66
N ALA A 235 22.78 -5.80 2.30
CA ALA A 235 23.11 -5.93 3.73
C ALA A 235 24.55 -5.47 4.07
N GLU A 236 25.45 -5.39 3.07
CA GLU A 236 26.84 -4.96 3.25
C GLU A 236 27.02 -3.44 3.23
N PHE A 237 25.98 -2.66 2.94
CA PHE A 237 26.01 -1.19 2.88
C PHE A 237 25.85 -0.53 4.26
N LEU A 238 26.55 -1.07 5.27
CA LEU A 238 26.50 -0.56 6.63
C LEU A 238 26.95 0.91 6.68
N ALA A 239 26.14 1.76 7.34
CA ALA A 239 26.38 3.20 7.45
C ALA A 239 26.52 3.94 6.11
N ALA A 240 25.93 3.41 5.04
CA ALA A 240 25.96 4.04 3.73
C ALA A 240 25.26 5.40 3.70
N SER A 241 25.73 6.24 2.78
CA SER A 241 25.08 7.49 2.41
C SER A 241 24.04 7.24 1.32
N VAL A 242 22.82 7.66 1.57
CA VAL A 242 21.67 7.53 0.68
C VAL A 242 21.32 8.91 0.13
N VAL A 243 21.13 8.99 -1.18
CA VAL A 243 20.54 10.17 -1.83
C VAL A 243 19.13 9.85 -2.33
N THR A 244 18.20 10.79 -2.17
CA THR A 244 16.85 10.71 -2.74
C THR A 244 16.29 12.10 -3.03
N ALA A 245 15.14 12.19 -3.70
CA ALA A 245 14.55 13.46 -4.08
C ALA A 245 14.03 14.26 -2.86
N SER A 246 13.21 13.66 -2.01
CA SER A 246 12.55 14.38 -0.91
C SER A 246 12.29 13.50 0.31
N ALA A 247 12.33 14.11 1.49
CA ALA A 247 11.98 13.49 2.76
C ALA A 247 10.46 13.39 2.98
N THR A 248 9.68 14.11 2.16
CA THR A 248 8.21 14.12 2.16
C THR A 248 7.62 13.40 0.94
N ASP A 249 8.35 12.41 0.43
CA ASP A 249 7.90 11.52 -0.64
C ASP A 249 7.79 10.09 -0.09
N PHE A 250 6.85 9.31 -0.63
CA PHE A 250 6.68 7.92 -0.20
C PHE A 250 7.82 7.02 -0.70
N ILE A 251 8.59 7.45 -1.72
CA ILE A 251 9.82 6.77 -2.14
C ILE A 251 10.87 6.72 -1.01
N TYR A 252 10.97 7.76 -0.20
CA TYR A 252 11.86 7.76 0.97
C TYR A 252 11.39 6.76 2.03
N VAL A 253 10.07 6.65 2.25
CA VAL A 253 9.46 5.67 3.16
C VAL A 253 9.72 4.24 2.68
N LEU A 254 9.43 3.96 1.41
CA LEU A 254 9.61 2.63 0.81
C LEU A 254 11.08 2.22 0.77
N GLY A 255 12.01 3.14 0.46
CA GLY A 255 13.43 2.82 0.43
C GLY A 255 13.96 2.41 1.81
N GLN A 256 13.55 3.11 2.87
CA GLN A 256 13.89 2.72 4.24
C GLN A 256 13.29 1.36 4.63
N PHE A 257 12.02 1.15 4.30
CA PHE A 257 11.37 -0.13 4.50
C PHE A 257 12.14 -1.26 3.78
N LEU A 258 12.42 -1.11 2.49
CA LEU A 258 13.12 -2.12 1.70
C LEU A 258 14.54 -2.41 2.24
N CYS A 259 15.26 -1.40 2.73
CA CYS A 259 16.54 -1.62 3.42
C CYS A 259 16.38 -2.53 4.65
N ASP A 260 15.45 -2.21 5.55
CA ASP A 260 15.18 -3.04 6.73
C ASP A 260 14.74 -4.45 6.32
N GLU A 261 13.97 -4.56 5.22
CA GLU A 261 13.50 -5.81 4.66
C GLU A 261 14.62 -6.70 4.11
N CYS A 262 15.71 -6.10 3.64
CA CYS A 262 16.88 -6.83 3.16
C CYS A 262 18.03 -6.90 4.19
N GLY A 263 17.76 -6.58 5.45
CA GLY A 263 18.73 -6.71 6.54
C GLY A 263 19.71 -5.53 6.68
N LEU A 264 19.46 -4.41 5.99
CA LEU A 264 20.19 -3.16 6.15
C LEU A 264 19.40 -2.21 7.06
N ALA A 265 19.85 -2.01 8.30
CA ALA A 265 19.16 -1.16 9.26
C ALA A 265 19.09 0.30 8.77
N SER A 266 17.90 0.78 8.40
CA SER A 266 17.70 2.11 7.82
C SER A 266 18.09 3.24 8.78
N THR A 267 17.96 3.00 10.10
CA THR A 267 18.34 3.96 11.15
C THR A 267 19.84 4.26 11.21
N GLY A 268 20.67 3.39 10.63
CA GLY A 268 22.13 3.58 10.56
C GLY A 268 22.60 4.33 9.33
N LEU A 269 21.70 4.67 8.40
CA LEU A 269 22.02 5.32 7.13
C LEU A 269 21.99 6.84 7.27
N SER A 270 22.75 7.54 6.41
CA SER A 270 22.67 9.00 6.28
C SER A 270 21.89 9.38 5.02
N TYR A 271 21.06 10.43 5.08
CA TYR A 271 20.16 10.78 3.98
C TYR A 271 20.44 12.19 3.44
N THR A 272 20.55 12.30 2.12
CA THR A 272 20.66 13.56 1.38
C THR A 272 19.46 13.75 0.47
N PHE A 273 18.81 14.90 0.58
CA PHE A 273 17.62 15.25 -0.22
C PHE A 273 17.97 16.32 -1.24
N THR A 274 17.78 16.03 -2.52
CA THR A 274 18.23 16.92 -3.62
C THR A 274 17.11 17.73 -4.27
N GLY A 275 15.86 17.45 -3.89
CA GLY A 275 14.64 18.06 -4.39
C GLY A 275 14.09 17.44 -5.68
N ASN A 276 14.87 16.67 -6.44
CA ASN A 276 14.40 15.95 -7.62
C ASN A 276 15.31 14.76 -8.01
N ASP A 277 14.73 13.80 -8.72
CA ASP A 277 15.40 12.54 -9.09
C ASP A 277 16.63 12.76 -9.99
N ILE A 278 16.62 13.76 -10.87
CA ILE A 278 17.75 14.03 -11.78
C ILE A 278 18.98 14.45 -10.97
N LYS A 279 18.82 15.34 -9.99
CA LYS A 279 19.91 15.74 -9.10
C LYS A 279 20.34 14.58 -8.21
N ALA A 280 19.41 13.78 -7.69
CA ALA A 280 19.73 12.60 -6.88
C ALA A 280 20.60 11.60 -7.67
N LEU A 281 20.22 11.31 -8.92
CA LEU A 281 21.00 10.46 -9.82
C LEU A 281 22.40 11.04 -10.11
N GLN A 282 22.50 12.34 -10.37
CA GLN A 282 23.80 12.99 -10.58
C GLN A 282 24.69 12.92 -9.35
N THR A 283 24.14 13.08 -8.15
CA THR A 283 24.88 12.94 -6.88
C THR A 283 25.42 11.52 -6.73
N LEU A 284 24.61 10.49 -7.03
CA LEU A 284 25.07 9.10 -7.05
C LEU A 284 26.22 8.91 -8.05
N LEU A 285 26.04 9.31 -9.31
CA LEU A 285 27.03 9.10 -10.37
C LEU A 285 28.35 9.84 -10.13
N LYS A 286 28.33 10.94 -9.36
CA LYS A 286 29.54 11.66 -8.92
C LYS A 286 30.26 11.00 -7.74
N GLY A 287 29.72 9.92 -7.18
CA GLY A 287 30.28 9.27 -5.99
C GLY A 287 30.08 10.04 -4.71
N GLN A 288 29.08 10.92 -4.65
CA GLN A 288 28.76 11.71 -3.46
C GLN A 288 27.72 11.02 -2.56
N ALA A 289 27.22 9.87 -3.00
CA ALA A 289 26.36 8.97 -2.23
C ALA A 289 26.67 7.52 -2.63
N ASP A 290 26.39 6.58 -1.74
CA ASP A 290 26.58 5.15 -1.96
C ASP A 290 25.34 4.50 -2.59
N LEU A 291 24.16 4.90 -2.13
CA LEU A 291 22.85 4.39 -2.52
C LEU A 291 21.96 5.52 -3.05
N LEU A 292 21.11 5.22 -4.03
CA LEU A 292 20.05 6.10 -4.52
C LEU A 292 18.70 5.42 -4.32
N PHE A 293 17.76 6.14 -3.71
CA PHE A 293 16.35 5.78 -3.74
C PHE A 293 15.63 6.64 -4.77
N MET A 294 15.00 6.00 -5.76
CA MET A 294 14.19 6.65 -6.78
C MET A 294 13.00 5.76 -7.15
N THR A 295 12.03 6.32 -7.88
CA THR A 295 10.89 5.50 -8.33
C THR A 295 11.36 4.42 -9.31
N LYS A 296 10.77 3.22 -9.23
CA LYS A 296 11.00 2.11 -10.16
C LYS A 296 10.76 2.53 -11.61
N ARG A 297 9.66 3.26 -11.83
CA ARG A 297 9.32 3.86 -13.13
C ARG A 297 10.46 4.73 -13.67
N ASN A 298 10.99 5.67 -12.89
CA ASN A 298 12.04 6.58 -13.35
C ASN A 298 13.36 5.85 -13.59
N TYR A 299 13.68 4.84 -12.78
CA TYR A 299 14.88 4.03 -12.97
C TYR A 299 14.86 3.27 -14.32
N HIS A 300 13.74 2.65 -14.65
CA HIS A 300 13.58 1.93 -15.92
C HIS A 300 13.44 2.84 -17.13
N GLN A 301 13.13 4.12 -16.93
CA GLN A 301 13.10 5.15 -17.98
C GLN A 301 14.40 5.95 -18.11
N LEU A 302 15.46 5.58 -17.38
CA LEU A 302 16.75 6.24 -17.51
C LEU A 302 17.31 6.13 -18.93
N SER A 303 18.01 7.18 -19.35
CA SER A 303 18.78 7.15 -20.59
C SER A 303 19.82 6.02 -20.55
N ARG A 304 20.19 5.48 -21.71
CA ARG A 304 21.18 4.41 -21.82
C ARG A 304 22.49 4.75 -21.07
N LEU A 305 23.01 5.96 -21.25
CA LEU A 305 24.23 6.42 -20.59
C LEU A 305 24.10 6.41 -19.06
N SER A 306 22.98 6.94 -18.54
CA SER A 306 22.72 6.93 -17.10
C SER A 306 22.55 5.51 -16.57
N ARG A 307 21.87 4.64 -17.33
CA ARG A 307 21.62 3.25 -16.95
C ARG A 307 22.92 2.45 -16.89
N GLU A 308 23.83 2.61 -17.85
CA GLU A 308 25.16 1.97 -17.89
C GLU A 308 26.05 2.36 -16.70
N GLY A 309 25.89 3.58 -16.19
CA GLY A 309 26.59 4.06 -14.98
C GLY A 309 26.02 3.55 -13.66
N THR A 310 24.90 2.82 -13.68
CA THR A 310 24.20 2.37 -12.48
C THR A 310 23.96 0.86 -12.47
N ARG A 311 23.80 0.31 -11.27
CA ARG A 311 23.40 -1.08 -11.05
C ARG A 311 22.26 -1.12 -10.05
N LEU A 312 21.25 -1.95 -10.35
CA LEU A 312 20.12 -2.18 -9.46
C LEU A 312 20.56 -3.12 -8.34
N LEU A 313 20.24 -2.79 -7.08
CA LEU A 313 20.39 -3.71 -5.96
C LEU A 313 19.08 -4.41 -5.65
N GLU A 314 18.03 -3.64 -5.40
CA GLU A 314 16.74 -4.14 -4.93
C GLU A 314 15.60 -3.27 -5.46
N GLU A 315 14.42 -3.85 -5.61
CA GLU A 315 13.18 -3.14 -5.93
C GLU A 315 12.04 -3.60 -5.04
N SER A 316 11.12 -2.69 -4.76
CA SER A 316 9.88 -3.04 -4.07
C SER A 316 8.80 -3.49 -5.05
N GLU A 317 7.96 -4.40 -4.59
CA GLU A 317 6.72 -4.85 -5.24
C GLU A 317 5.62 -4.97 -4.18
N THR A 318 5.22 -3.81 -3.65
CA THR A 318 4.30 -3.71 -2.51
C THR A 318 2.86 -3.45 -2.92
N ALA A 319 2.65 -2.80 -4.07
CA ALA A 319 1.38 -2.37 -4.62
C ALA A 319 0.48 -1.58 -3.64
N MET A 320 1.06 -0.96 -2.61
CA MET A 320 0.29 -0.29 -1.54
C MET A 320 0.43 1.23 -1.53
N ALA A 321 1.48 1.77 -2.15
CA ALA A 321 1.73 3.21 -2.22
C ALA A 321 1.07 3.79 -3.47
N TYR A 322 -0.20 4.16 -3.41
CA TYR A 322 -0.93 4.71 -4.56
C TYR A 322 -1.44 6.13 -4.29
N PRO A 323 -1.54 6.98 -5.34
CA PRO A 323 -2.28 8.21 -5.21
C PRO A 323 -3.77 7.91 -4.98
N MET A 324 -4.47 8.80 -4.29
CA MET A 324 -5.88 8.59 -3.99
C MET A 324 -6.65 9.90 -3.91
N LEU A 325 -7.94 9.82 -4.25
CA LEU A 325 -8.90 10.89 -4.05
C LEU A 325 -9.44 10.82 -2.63
N LEU A 326 -9.30 11.92 -1.90
CA LEU A 326 -9.70 12.07 -0.51
C LEU A 326 -10.73 13.19 -0.38
N LEU A 327 -11.68 13.00 0.53
CA LEU A 327 -12.74 13.92 0.85
C LEU A 327 -12.56 14.46 2.28
N SER A 328 -12.67 15.77 2.43
CA SER A 328 -12.67 16.40 3.75
C SER A 328 -13.87 15.92 4.58
N PRO A 329 -13.70 15.67 5.89
CA PRO A 329 -14.78 15.19 6.75
C PRO A 329 -15.98 16.13 6.81
N SER A 330 -15.79 17.44 6.57
CA SER A 330 -16.88 18.42 6.49
C SER A 330 -17.86 18.16 5.35
N TYR A 331 -17.48 17.35 4.36
CA TYR A 331 -18.28 17.01 3.18
C TYR A 331 -18.65 15.52 3.13
N ALA A 332 -18.55 14.79 4.25
CA ALA A 332 -18.78 13.34 4.32
C ALA A 332 -20.11 12.87 3.69
N SER A 333 -21.14 13.71 3.67
CA SER A 333 -22.41 13.40 2.99
C SER A 333 -22.29 13.15 1.49
N LEU A 334 -21.22 13.64 0.84
CA LEU A 334 -20.95 13.43 -0.59
C LEU A 334 -20.20 12.11 -0.87
N GLN A 335 -19.74 11.39 0.16
CA GLN A 335 -18.88 10.22 0.01
C GLN A 335 -19.46 9.18 -0.96
N ASN A 336 -20.71 8.74 -0.73
CA ASN A 336 -21.33 7.70 -1.55
C ASN A 336 -21.54 8.19 -2.98
N THR A 337 -22.09 9.39 -3.16
CA THR A 337 -22.31 9.98 -4.49
C THR A 337 -21.00 10.11 -5.28
N LEU A 338 -19.93 10.55 -4.63
CA LEU A 338 -18.60 10.64 -5.25
C LEU A 338 -18.06 9.26 -5.63
N ALA A 339 -18.09 8.30 -4.71
CA ALA A 339 -17.62 6.94 -4.97
C ALA A 339 -18.38 6.31 -6.15
N ASP A 340 -19.71 6.34 -6.13
CA ASP A 340 -20.56 5.78 -7.18
C ASP A 340 -20.29 6.46 -8.52
N THR A 341 -20.15 7.79 -8.54
CA THR A 341 -19.84 8.56 -9.76
C THR A 341 -18.52 8.14 -10.38
N LEU A 342 -17.49 7.90 -9.56
CA LEU A 342 -16.15 7.54 -10.04
C LEU A 342 -16.10 6.10 -10.54
N LEU A 343 -16.76 5.17 -9.84
CA LEU A 343 -16.80 3.77 -10.22
C LEU A 343 -17.58 3.58 -11.54
N ALA A 344 -18.67 4.34 -11.74
CA ALA A 344 -19.48 4.29 -12.95
C ALA A 344 -18.79 4.87 -14.21
N MET A 345 -17.64 5.55 -14.06
CA MET A 345 -16.93 6.12 -15.22
C MET A 345 -16.50 5.07 -16.26
N GLN A 346 -16.43 3.81 -15.87
CA GLN A 346 -16.09 2.71 -16.77
C GLN A 346 -17.25 2.28 -17.66
N ASP A 347 -18.48 2.74 -17.38
CA ASP A 347 -19.68 2.20 -18.01
C ASP A 347 -20.00 2.88 -19.36
N ASP A 348 -19.62 4.15 -19.55
CA ASP A 348 -19.89 4.90 -20.79
C ASP A 348 -18.63 5.39 -21.51
N ASP A 349 -18.72 5.50 -22.85
CA ASP A 349 -17.59 5.86 -23.72
C ASP A 349 -16.99 7.24 -23.42
N LYS A 350 -17.82 8.21 -23.04
CA LYS A 350 -17.34 9.58 -22.79
C LYS A 350 -16.53 9.62 -21.50
N SER A 351 -17.01 8.98 -20.44
CA SER A 351 -16.28 8.90 -19.18
C SER A 351 -14.99 8.08 -19.30
N ARG A 352 -14.98 7.02 -20.12
CA ARG A 352 -13.76 6.28 -20.47
C ARG A 352 -12.72 7.16 -21.19
N GLN A 353 -13.15 8.09 -22.04
CA GLN A 353 -12.23 9.04 -22.67
C GLN A 353 -11.58 9.96 -21.63
N ILE A 354 -12.34 10.44 -20.62
CA ILE A 354 -11.80 11.25 -19.52
C ILE A 354 -10.74 10.46 -18.74
N LEU A 355 -10.99 9.18 -18.45
CA LEU A 355 -10.01 8.30 -17.82
C LEU A 355 -8.73 8.18 -18.66
N GLY A 356 -8.88 8.02 -19.98
CA GLY A 356 -7.76 8.01 -20.92
C GLY A 356 -6.94 9.30 -20.92
N ASP A 357 -7.59 10.46 -20.89
CA ASP A 357 -6.92 11.77 -20.81
C ASP A 357 -6.21 11.99 -19.47
N LEU A 358 -6.67 11.34 -18.40
CA LEU A 358 -5.99 11.28 -17.11
C LEU A 358 -4.88 10.22 -17.07
N GLY A 359 -4.79 9.35 -18.07
CA GLY A 359 -3.88 8.21 -18.10
C GLY A 359 -4.20 7.15 -17.05
N LEU A 360 -5.48 6.96 -16.71
CA LEU A 360 -5.94 5.98 -15.70
C LEU A 360 -6.76 4.89 -16.38
N ALA A 361 -6.60 3.63 -15.99
CA ALA A 361 -7.48 2.55 -16.45
C ALA A 361 -8.89 2.64 -15.85
N GLY A 362 -9.01 3.26 -14.67
CA GLY A 362 -10.26 3.42 -13.95
C GLY A 362 -10.04 3.63 -12.46
N TRP A 363 -11.15 3.74 -11.73
CA TRP A 363 -11.17 3.91 -10.29
C TRP A 363 -11.60 2.62 -9.58
N CYS A 364 -11.08 2.40 -8.37
CA CYS A 364 -11.57 1.39 -7.45
C CYS A 364 -11.58 1.93 -6.01
N LEU A 365 -12.34 1.28 -5.13
CA LEU A 365 -12.34 1.62 -3.71
C LEU A 365 -11.03 1.15 -3.08
N PRO A 366 -10.36 1.97 -2.25
CA PRO A 366 -9.22 1.52 -1.46
C PRO A 366 -9.66 0.47 -0.44
N GLU A 367 -8.91 -0.63 -0.31
CA GLU A 367 -9.19 -1.65 0.69
C GLU A 367 -8.67 -1.21 2.06
N GLN A 368 -9.42 -1.48 3.14
CA GLN A 368 -9.02 -1.06 4.49
C GLN A 368 -7.64 -1.59 4.89
N THR A 369 -7.31 -2.84 4.53
CA THR A 369 -5.99 -3.42 4.84
C THR A 369 -4.85 -2.73 4.09
N GLU A 370 -5.07 -2.29 2.85
CA GLU A 370 -4.08 -1.53 2.09
C GLU A 370 -3.83 -0.17 2.75
N LEU A 371 -4.91 0.50 3.18
CA LEU A 371 -4.82 1.77 3.91
C LEU A 371 -4.08 1.62 5.25
N ASP A 372 -4.36 0.54 6.00
CA ASP A 372 -3.71 0.24 7.27
C ASP A 372 -2.20 -0.01 7.09
N MET A 373 -1.82 -0.75 6.04
CA MET A 373 -0.41 -0.97 5.70
C MET A 373 0.28 0.33 5.30
N LEU A 374 -0.35 1.12 4.44
CA LEU A 374 0.16 2.41 3.99
C LEU A 374 0.44 3.34 5.18
N LEU A 375 -0.55 3.48 6.08
CA LEU A 375 -0.43 4.29 7.30
C LEU A 375 0.60 3.74 8.28
N MET A 376 0.72 2.41 8.40
CA MET A 376 1.74 1.80 9.24
C MET A 376 3.15 2.15 8.74
N LEU A 377 3.43 1.98 7.45
CA LEU A 377 4.74 2.31 6.87
C LEU A 377 5.05 3.80 7.05
N TYR A 378 4.06 4.66 6.76
CA TYR A 378 4.18 6.09 7.00
C TYR A 378 4.54 6.38 8.46
N ASN A 379 3.78 5.85 9.42
CA ASN A 379 4.00 6.12 10.84
C ASN A 379 5.34 5.59 11.37
N ARG A 380 5.88 4.55 10.74
CA ARG A 380 7.17 3.95 11.10
C ARG A 380 8.36 4.71 10.53
N TYR A 381 8.31 5.06 9.25
CA TYR A 381 9.49 5.57 8.52
C TYR A 381 9.45 7.07 8.20
N ALA A 382 8.28 7.71 8.18
CA ALA A 382 8.18 9.15 7.93
C ALA A 382 8.58 10.00 9.15
N LYS A 383 8.64 9.43 10.36
CA LYS A 383 9.00 10.19 11.58
C LYS A 383 10.43 10.72 11.58
N ALA A 384 11.33 10.15 10.78
CA ALA A 384 12.69 10.64 10.62
C ALA A 384 12.79 11.93 9.78
N SER A 385 11.73 12.35 9.06
CA SER A 385 11.76 13.51 8.17
C SER A 385 11.12 14.79 8.72
N VAL A 386 10.55 14.75 9.93
CA VAL A 386 9.80 15.87 10.54
C VAL A 386 10.35 16.28 11.91
N ALA A 387 11.55 15.77 12.28
CA ALA A 387 12.24 16.13 13.52
C ALA A 387 13.27 17.24 13.31
#